data_AF-A0A956D683-F1
#
_entry.id   AF-A0A956D683-F1
#
_cell.length_a   1.000
_cell.length_b   1.000
_cell.length_c   1.000
_cell.angle_alpha   90.00
_cell.angle_beta   90.00
_cell.angle_gamma   90.00
#
_symmetry.space_group_name_H-M   'P 1'
#
loop_
_entity.id
_entity.type
_entity.pdbx_description
1 polymer ?
#
loop_
_entity_poly.entity_id
_entity_poly.type
_entity_poly.pdbx_seq_one_letter_code
_entity_poly.pdbx_strand_id
1 'polypeptide(L)'
;DTGTVTDTATDTGTADAGPTDTDTHSEVTRAAPANPPALGPSLASLPQDDRPERLELALRHAAFAFDGPSFLSAQRAALVAVFEAYCGFGNLLQNQPSRLEIGIGIGCLVGAATLTYVAFRGFVRPRGPAEAHARYERFYAARREGLTFDELAATEAALETAARADRRRRLVGGIFGFLNFVAAGVLITLVARDSLDSRVGTSIATGTAVVGVLGVTALAIRGPSERALAEYRGR
;
A
#
# COMPACT_ATOMS: atom_id res chain seq x y z
N ASP A 1 -4.88 50.53 -45.93
CA ASP A 1 -4.90 52.00 -45.97
C ASP A 1 -5.63 52.53 -44.75
N THR A 2 -4.90 52.69 -43.66
CA THR A 2 -4.25 53.94 -43.19
C THR A 2 -5.24 54.82 -42.42
N GLY A 3 -5.15 54.71 -41.09
CA GLY A 3 -5.66 55.67 -40.13
C GLY A 3 -4.65 55.80 -38.98
N THR A 4 -3.66 56.67 -39.19
CA THR A 4 -2.59 57.13 -38.29
C THR A 4 -3.18 57.95 -37.12
N VAL A 5 -2.83 57.65 -35.85
CA VAL A 5 -1.92 58.41 -34.93
C VAL A 5 -2.45 59.83 -34.59
N THR A 6 -2.67 60.21 -33.32
CA THR A 6 -1.63 60.74 -32.40
C THR A 6 -1.93 60.65 -30.89
N ASP A 7 -0.83 60.59 -30.15
CA ASP A 7 -0.60 60.69 -28.69
C ASP A 7 -1.25 61.89 -27.98
N THR A 8 -1.30 61.85 -26.62
CA THR A 8 -0.56 62.80 -25.74
C THR A 8 -0.76 62.53 -24.24
N ALA A 9 0.38 62.53 -23.53
CA ALA A 9 0.67 62.90 -22.13
C ALA A 9 0.28 62.00 -20.94
N THR A 10 1.31 61.28 -20.49
CA THR A 10 1.85 61.19 -19.12
C THR A 10 1.42 62.30 -18.16
N ASP A 11 0.98 61.92 -16.96
CA ASP A 11 1.24 62.72 -15.76
C ASP A 11 1.70 61.84 -14.60
N THR A 12 2.70 62.36 -13.90
CA THR A 12 3.53 61.65 -12.92
C THR A 12 3.09 62.09 -11.52
N GLY A 13 2.69 61.15 -10.67
CA GLY A 13 2.31 61.42 -9.29
C GLY A 13 2.91 60.39 -8.33
N THR A 14 4.13 60.65 -7.88
CA THR A 14 4.83 59.92 -6.83
C THR A 14 4.30 60.34 -5.45
N ALA A 15 3.87 59.41 -4.60
CA ALA A 15 4.13 59.41 -3.14
C ALA A 15 3.45 58.21 -2.44
N ASP A 16 4.25 57.17 -2.24
CA ASP A 16 4.49 56.41 -1.02
C ASP A 16 3.51 56.56 0.18
N ALA A 17 2.84 55.45 0.53
CA ALA A 17 2.51 55.05 1.90
C ALA A 17 2.11 53.56 1.87
N GLY A 18 2.94 52.70 2.47
CA GLY A 18 2.68 51.25 2.58
C GLY A 18 1.37 50.92 3.30
N PRO A 19 0.91 49.66 3.18
CA PRO A 19 1.08 48.78 4.32
C PRO A 19 1.45 47.32 3.97
N THR A 20 2.38 46.81 4.78
CA THR A 20 2.28 45.56 5.54
C THR A 20 1.75 44.30 4.83
N ASP A 21 2.67 43.36 4.65
CA ASP A 21 2.42 41.93 4.51
C ASP A 21 1.30 41.45 5.45
N THR A 22 0.32 40.74 4.89
CA THR A 22 -0.33 39.66 5.61
C THR A 22 -0.57 38.53 4.61
N ASP A 23 0.34 37.56 4.66
CA ASP A 23 0.22 36.24 4.08
C ASP A 23 -1.17 35.66 4.33
N THR A 24 -2.02 35.73 3.32
CA THR A 24 -3.24 34.93 3.30
C THR A 24 -2.88 33.59 2.69
N HIS A 25 -2.34 32.70 3.54
CA HIS A 25 -2.31 31.28 3.27
C HIS A 25 -3.72 30.85 2.88
N SER A 26 -3.91 30.54 1.60
CA SER A 26 -5.07 29.80 1.11
C SER A 26 -4.99 28.39 1.69
N GLU A 27 -5.45 28.24 2.92
CA GLU A 27 -5.74 26.96 3.54
C GLU A 27 -6.90 26.35 2.76
N VAL A 28 -6.57 25.51 1.78
CA VAL A 28 -7.52 24.57 1.19
C VAL A 28 -7.87 23.57 2.28
N THR A 29 -8.73 23.98 3.19
CA THR A 29 -9.43 23.10 4.12
C THR A 29 -10.35 22.25 3.26
N ARG A 30 -9.82 21.15 2.73
CA ARG A 30 -10.61 20.07 2.14
C ARG A 30 -11.51 19.59 3.26
N ALA A 31 -12.74 20.10 3.29
CA ALA A 31 -13.80 19.63 4.15
C ALA A 31 -13.87 18.11 4.00
N ALA A 32 -13.49 17.39 5.06
CA ALA A 32 -13.80 15.99 5.18
C ALA A 32 -15.34 15.87 5.09
N PRO A 33 -15.90 15.04 4.20
CA PRO A 33 -17.34 14.84 4.17
C PRO A 33 -17.78 14.37 5.55
N ALA A 34 -18.67 15.14 6.18
CA ALA A 34 -19.09 15.01 7.57
C ALA A 34 -19.93 13.77 7.87
N ASN A 35 -20.02 12.81 6.95
CA ASN A 35 -20.68 11.53 7.16
C ASN A 35 -19.89 10.46 6.40
N PRO A 36 -19.42 9.37 7.05
CA PRO A 36 -19.11 8.17 6.29
C PRO A 36 -20.36 7.78 5.49
N PRO A 37 -20.24 7.29 4.24
CA PRO A 37 -21.39 6.76 3.52
C PRO A 37 -22.06 5.76 4.46
N ALA A 38 -23.34 6.01 4.77
CA ALA A 38 -24.14 5.10 5.59
C ALA A 38 -23.86 3.68 5.10
N LEU A 39 -23.50 2.78 6.02
CA LEU A 39 -23.30 1.38 5.70
C LEU A 39 -24.47 0.96 4.82
N GLY A 40 -24.17 0.58 3.58
CA GLY A 40 -25.19 0.14 2.62
C GLY A 40 -26.00 -1.03 3.20
N PRO A 41 -27.07 -1.45 2.51
CA PRO A 41 -27.87 -2.60 2.95
C PRO A 41 -26.95 -3.77 3.29
N SER A 42 -27.12 -4.35 4.48
CA SER A 42 -26.29 -5.47 4.94
C SER A 42 -26.55 -6.68 4.05
N LEU A 43 -25.51 -7.41 3.65
CA LEU A 43 -25.63 -8.65 2.86
C LEU A 43 -26.49 -9.71 3.59
N ALA A 44 -26.63 -9.60 4.92
CA ALA A 44 -27.47 -10.46 5.75
C ALA A 44 -28.98 -10.22 5.58
N SER A 45 -29.39 -9.08 5.03
CA SER A 45 -30.81 -8.75 4.79
C SER A 45 -31.30 -9.05 3.37
N LEU A 46 -30.41 -9.49 2.47
CA LEU A 46 -30.77 -9.81 1.09
C LEU A 46 -31.34 -11.24 0.99
N PRO A 47 -32.45 -11.46 0.25
CA PRO A 47 -32.92 -12.78 -0.10
C PRO A 47 -31.81 -13.61 -0.76
N GLN A 48 -31.70 -14.89 -0.42
CA GLN A 48 -30.66 -15.78 -0.96
C GLN A 48 -30.75 -15.91 -2.50
N ASP A 49 -31.92 -15.62 -3.07
CA ASP A 49 -32.25 -15.79 -4.48
C ASP A 49 -31.76 -14.62 -5.37
N ASP A 50 -31.45 -13.45 -4.81
CA ASP A 50 -30.93 -12.31 -5.58
C ASP A 50 -29.40 -12.37 -5.77
N ARG A 51 -28.99 -13.39 -6.52
CA ARG A 51 -27.60 -13.66 -6.92
C ARG A 51 -26.83 -12.42 -7.44
N PRO A 52 -27.36 -11.60 -8.37
CA PRO A 52 -26.64 -10.42 -8.87
C PRO A 52 -26.50 -9.31 -7.83
N GLU A 53 -27.48 -9.13 -6.94
CA GLU A 53 -27.45 -8.11 -5.89
C GLU A 53 -26.43 -8.45 -4.79
N ARG A 54 -26.37 -9.72 -4.38
CA ARG A 54 -25.34 -10.19 -3.45
C ARG A 54 -23.92 -10.05 -4.03
N LEU A 55 -23.75 -10.34 -5.33
CA LEU A 55 -22.45 -10.19 -5.99
C LEU A 55 -22.04 -8.71 -6.05
N GLU A 56 -22.99 -7.80 -6.34
CA GLU A 56 -22.72 -6.36 -6.34
C GLU A 56 -22.24 -5.89 -4.98
N LEU A 57 -22.96 -6.23 -3.91
CA LEU A 57 -22.63 -5.78 -2.57
C LEU A 57 -21.25 -6.31 -2.15
N ALA A 58 -20.95 -7.58 -2.44
CA ALA A 58 -19.65 -8.18 -2.19
C ALA A 58 -18.51 -7.48 -2.96
N LEU A 59 -18.71 -7.17 -4.24
CA LEU A 59 -17.73 -6.44 -5.06
C LEU A 59 -17.53 -5.01 -4.57
N ARG A 60 -18.61 -4.34 -4.17
CA ARG A 60 -18.56 -2.98 -3.59
C ARG A 60 -17.76 -2.97 -2.30
N HIS A 61 -18.04 -3.91 -1.38
CA HIS A 61 -17.25 -4.07 -0.17
C HIS A 61 -15.77 -4.35 -0.49
N ALA A 62 -15.47 -5.21 -1.47
CA ALA A 62 -14.10 -5.47 -1.90
C ALA A 62 -13.38 -4.20 -2.41
N ALA A 63 -14.07 -3.37 -3.20
CA ALA A 63 -13.53 -2.19 -3.84
C ALA A 63 -13.16 -1.08 -2.85
N PHE A 64 -13.90 -0.97 -1.74
CA PHE A 64 -13.71 0.07 -0.72
C PHE A 64 -13.12 -0.45 0.59
N ALA A 65 -12.85 -1.75 0.71
CA ALA A 65 -12.19 -2.31 1.88
C ALA A 65 -10.70 -1.99 1.92
N PHE A 66 -10.20 -1.79 3.14
CA PHE A 66 -8.78 -1.68 3.40
C PHE A 66 -8.03 -2.98 3.07
N ASP A 67 -7.01 -2.88 2.23
CA ASP A 67 -6.14 -4.01 1.83
C ASP A 67 -4.99 -4.20 2.84
N GLY A 68 -5.33 -4.87 3.95
CA GLY A 68 -4.39 -5.22 5.02
C GLY A 68 -3.17 -6.02 4.54
N PRO A 69 -3.31 -7.06 3.70
CA PRO A 69 -2.17 -7.79 3.16
C PRO A 69 -1.18 -6.93 2.38
N SER A 70 -1.65 -6.04 1.50
CA SER A 70 -0.77 -5.13 0.77
C SER A 70 -0.07 -4.15 1.72
N PHE A 71 -0.77 -3.63 2.72
CA PHE A 71 -0.19 -2.74 3.73
C PHE A 71 0.90 -3.43 4.56
N LEU A 72 0.65 -4.65 5.06
CA LEU A 72 1.66 -5.43 5.79
C LEU A 72 2.87 -5.77 4.91
N SER A 73 2.65 -6.06 3.62
CA SER A 73 3.75 -6.30 2.68
C SER A 73 4.60 -5.04 2.46
N ALA A 74 3.97 -3.86 2.40
CA ALA A 74 4.66 -2.58 2.26
C ALA A 74 5.44 -2.23 3.54
N GLN A 75 4.88 -2.46 4.73
CA GLN A 75 5.58 -2.31 6.01
C GLN A 75 6.81 -3.22 6.09
N ARG A 76 6.66 -4.48 5.68
CA ARG A 76 7.77 -5.43 5.64
C ARG A 76 8.88 -4.93 4.71
N ALA A 77 8.54 -4.50 3.49
CA ALA A 77 9.51 -3.95 2.55
C ALA A 77 10.21 -2.71 3.12
N ALA A 78 9.47 -1.81 3.80
CA ALA A 78 10.05 -0.63 4.44
C ALA A 78 11.04 -1.01 5.55
N LEU A 79 10.69 -1.97 6.41
CA LEU A 79 11.58 -2.43 7.47
C LEU A 79 12.86 -3.07 6.93
N VAL A 80 12.73 -3.96 5.94
CA VAL A 80 13.91 -4.58 5.31
C VAL A 80 14.77 -3.51 4.62
N ALA A 81 14.15 -2.49 4.01
CA ALA A 81 14.90 -1.37 3.43
C ALA A 81 15.75 -0.62 4.47
N VAL A 82 15.23 -0.42 5.68
CA VAL A 82 15.99 0.21 6.78
C VAL A 82 17.16 -0.66 7.20
N PHE A 83 16.99 -1.99 7.29
CA PHE A 83 18.08 -2.90 7.62
C PHE A 83 19.16 -2.95 6.55
N GLU A 84 18.76 -2.98 5.27
CA GLU A 84 19.68 -2.89 4.14
C GLU A 84 20.43 -1.55 4.13
N ALA A 85 19.74 -0.44 4.44
CA ALA A 85 20.41 0.87 4.57
C ALA A 85 21.44 0.85 5.70
N TYR A 86 21.08 0.29 6.86
CA TYR A 86 22.00 0.12 7.99
C TYR A 86 23.21 -0.74 7.64
N CYS A 87 23.02 -1.87 6.94
CA CYS A 87 24.12 -2.68 6.39
C CYS A 87 25.02 -1.85 5.47
N GLY A 88 24.43 -1.08 4.55
CA GLY A 88 25.14 -0.24 3.60
C GLY A 88 26.03 0.78 4.30
N PHE A 89 25.43 1.59 5.17
CA PHE A 89 26.16 2.58 5.96
C PHE A 89 27.22 1.95 6.86
N GLY A 90 26.91 0.83 7.51
CA GLY A 90 27.82 0.12 8.41
C GLY A 90 29.07 -0.41 7.71
N ASN A 91 28.99 -0.78 6.43
CA ASN A 91 30.15 -1.23 5.64
C ASN A 91 30.90 -0.08 4.95
N LEU A 92 30.22 1.02 4.63
CA LEU A 92 30.82 2.17 3.93
C LEU A 92 31.50 3.18 4.88
N LEU A 93 31.04 3.30 6.12
CA LEU A 93 31.54 4.30 7.10
C LEU A 93 32.64 3.76 8.03
N GLN A 94 33.20 2.58 7.76
CA GLN A 94 34.32 2.07 8.54
C GLN A 94 35.60 2.88 8.27
N ASN A 95 36.49 2.96 9.25
CA ASN A 95 37.71 3.78 9.15
C ASN A 95 38.71 3.25 8.10
N GLN A 96 38.62 1.97 7.70
CA GLN A 96 39.40 1.38 6.59
C GLN A 96 38.62 0.24 5.92
N PRO A 97 37.64 0.54 5.05
CA PRO A 97 36.82 -0.50 4.45
C PRO A 97 37.59 -1.20 3.32
N SER A 98 37.60 -2.52 3.33
CA SER A 98 38.13 -3.34 2.25
C SER A 98 37.29 -3.19 0.98
N ARG A 99 37.86 -3.48 -0.20
CA ARG A 99 37.10 -3.43 -1.48
C ARG A 99 35.88 -4.36 -1.47
N LEU A 100 35.95 -5.46 -0.72
CA LEU A 100 34.84 -6.39 -0.53
C LEU A 100 33.73 -5.75 0.30
N GLU A 101 34.05 -5.11 1.43
CA GLU A 101 33.08 -4.41 2.28
C GLU A 101 32.42 -3.24 1.54
N ILE A 102 33.18 -2.48 0.75
CA ILE A 102 32.62 -1.43 -0.11
C ILE A 102 31.61 -2.04 -1.10
N GLY A 103 31.96 -3.15 -1.75
CA GLY A 103 31.07 -3.85 -2.67
C GLY A 103 29.78 -4.35 -2.01
N ILE A 104 29.89 -4.95 -0.82
CA ILE A 104 28.74 -5.39 -0.01
C ILE A 104 27.91 -4.18 0.42
N GLY A 105 28.55 -3.10 0.87
CA GLY A 105 27.87 -1.88 1.30
C GLY A 105 27.05 -1.21 0.19
N ILE A 106 27.62 -1.11 -1.02
CA ILE A 106 26.90 -0.60 -2.20
C ILE A 106 25.72 -1.52 -2.54
N GLY A 107 25.92 -2.84 -2.52
CA GLY A 107 24.85 -3.81 -2.74
C GLY A 107 23.69 -3.65 -1.76
N CYS A 108 23.99 -3.50 -0.47
CA CYS A 108 23.01 -3.22 0.59
C CYS A 108 22.26 -1.90 0.33
N LEU A 109 22.94 -0.81 -0.06
CA LEU A 109 22.27 0.46 -0.39
C LEU A 109 21.34 0.36 -1.62
N VAL A 110 21.74 -0.37 -2.66
CA VAL A 110 20.90 -0.61 -3.84
C VAL A 110 19.66 -1.43 -3.45
N GLY A 111 19.84 -2.45 -2.60
CA GLY A 111 18.75 -3.22 -2.01
C GLY A 111 17.78 -2.33 -1.23
N ALA A 112 18.30 -1.48 -0.35
CA ALA A 112 17.54 -0.52 0.45
C ALA A 112 16.71 0.44 -0.41
N ALA A 113 17.33 1.03 -1.44
CA ALA A 113 16.63 1.95 -2.35
C ALA A 113 15.51 1.24 -3.10
N THR A 114 15.76 0.03 -3.60
CA THR A 114 14.77 -0.78 -4.33
C THR A 114 13.58 -1.13 -3.44
N LEU A 115 13.85 -1.60 -2.21
CA LEU A 115 12.81 -1.96 -1.25
C LEU A 115 12.03 -0.74 -0.75
N THR A 116 12.69 0.40 -0.56
CA THR A 116 12.04 1.67 -0.22
C THR A 116 11.07 2.09 -1.32
N TYR A 117 11.49 2.01 -2.59
CA TYR A 117 10.62 2.28 -3.73
C TYR A 117 9.41 1.34 -3.77
N VAL A 118 9.62 0.04 -3.56
CA VAL A 118 8.53 -0.95 -3.51
C VAL A 118 7.56 -0.67 -2.36
N ALA A 119 8.08 -0.36 -1.17
CA ALA A 119 7.27 0.00 -0.01
C ALA A 119 6.44 1.26 -0.26
N PHE A 120 7.09 2.33 -0.73
CA PHE A 120 6.44 3.60 -1.06
C PHE A 120 5.35 3.40 -2.10
N ARG A 121 5.65 2.66 -3.18
CA ARG A 121 4.66 2.30 -4.20
C ARG A 121 3.50 1.50 -3.61
N GLY A 122 3.78 0.58 -2.68
CA GLY A 122 2.76 -0.20 -1.97
C GLY A 122 1.84 0.65 -1.11
N PHE A 123 2.37 1.67 -0.43
CA PHE A 123 1.58 2.61 0.37
C PHE A 123 0.76 3.59 -0.49
N VAL A 124 1.36 4.14 -1.55
CA VAL A 124 0.72 5.20 -2.36
C VAL A 124 -0.25 4.64 -3.41
N ARG A 125 0.08 3.48 -4.01
CA ARG A 125 -0.71 2.87 -5.10
C ARG A 125 -0.88 1.36 -4.88
N PRO A 126 -1.68 0.94 -3.89
CA PRO A 126 -1.96 -0.47 -3.67
C PRO A 126 -2.71 -1.05 -4.89
N ARG A 127 -2.17 -2.13 -5.47
CA ARG A 127 -2.74 -2.77 -6.67
C ARG A 127 -4.08 -3.46 -6.39
N GLY A 128 -4.23 -4.06 -5.21
CA GLY A 128 -5.44 -4.82 -4.83
C GLY A 128 -6.74 -4.00 -4.91
N PRO A 129 -6.83 -2.84 -4.24
CA PRO A 129 -8.01 -1.97 -4.31
C PRO A 129 -8.30 -1.48 -5.72
N ALA A 130 -7.29 -1.11 -6.51
CA ALA A 130 -7.46 -0.65 -7.88
C ALA A 130 -8.05 -1.76 -8.77
N GLU A 131 -7.55 -2.99 -8.66
CA GLU A 131 -8.06 -4.16 -9.39
C GLU A 131 -9.45 -4.59 -8.91
N ALA A 132 -9.76 -4.43 -7.62
CA ALA A 132 -11.09 -4.68 -7.08
C ALA A 132 -12.10 -3.63 -7.57
N HIS A 133 -11.73 -2.35 -7.57
CA HIS A 133 -12.54 -1.26 -8.10
C HIS A 133 -12.82 -1.42 -9.59
N ALA A 134 -11.79 -1.71 -10.40
CA ALA A 134 -11.96 -1.97 -11.83
C ALA A 134 -12.84 -3.19 -12.15
N ARG A 135 -12.94 -4.17 -11.23
CA ARG A 135 -13.90 -5.28 -11.36
C ARG A 135 -15.32 -4.83 -11.02
N TYR A 136 -15.48 -4.06 -9.95
CA TYR A 136 -16.76 -3.48 -9.57
C TYR A 136 -17.33 -2.57 -10.68
N GLU A 137 -16.52 -1.67 -11.24
CA GLU A 137 -16.98 -0.78 -12.33
C GLU A 137 -17.44 -1.55 -13.57
N ARG A 138 -16.70 -2.59 -13.98
CA ARG A 138 -17.08 -3.45 -15.11
C ARG A 138 -18.40 -4.17 -14.85
N PHE A 139 -18.58 -4.73 -13.66
CA PHE A 139 -19.83 -5.38 -13.27
C PHE A 139 -20.99 -4.39 -13.23
N TYR A 140 -20.77 -3.21 -12.66
CA TYR A 140 -21.80 -2.17 -12.54
C TYR A 140 -22.22 -1.64 -13.92
N ALA A 141 -21.28 -1.46 -14.85
CA ALA A 141 -21.58 -1.11 -16.23
C ALA A 141 -22.43 -2.18 -16.92
N ALA A 142 -22.02 -3.46 -16.85
CA ALA A 142 -22.78 -4.57 -17.43
C ALA A 142 -24.19 -4.69 -16.82
N ARG A 143 -24.33 -4.40 -15.51
CA ARG A 143 -25.64 -4.39 -14.85
C ARG A 143 -26.58 -3.32 -15.41
N ARG A 144 -26.05 -2.14 -15.76
CA ARG A 144 -26.86 -1.05 -16.35
C ARG A 144 -27.30 -1.36 -17.78
N GLU A 145 -26.53 -2.14 -18.51
CA GLU A 145 -26.81 -2.52 -19.91
C GLU A 145 -27.75 -3.74 -20.03
N GLY A 146 -28.04 -4.41 -18.90
CA GLY A 146 -28.88 -5.61 -18.86
C GLY A 146 -28.03 -6.87 -18.75
N LEU A 147 -27.59 -7.17 -17.53
CA LEU A 147 -26.66 -8.24 -17.23
C LEU A 147 -27.14 -9.60 -17.77
N THR A 148 -26.32 -10.23 -18.60
CA THR A 148 -26.58 -11.60 -19.07
C THR A 148 -26.12 -12.64 -18.06
N PHE A 149 -26.68 -13.86 -18.15
CA PHE A 149 -26.25 -14.97 -17.30
C PHE A 149 -24.76 -15.33 -17.49
N ASP A 150 -24.25 -15.22 -18.71
CA ASP A 150 -22.86 -15.53 -19.03
C ASP A 150 -21.90 -14.48 -18.45
N GLU A 151 -22.25 -13.20 -18.49
CA GLU A 151 -21.48 -12.12 -17.86
C GLU A 151 -21.46 -12.23 -16.33
N LEU A 152 -22.58 -12.64 -15.73
CA LEU A 152 -22.66 -12.92 -14.31
C LEU A 152 -21.69 -14.06 -13.94
N ALA A 153 -21.75 -15.18 -14.67
CA ALA A 153 -20.88 -16.33 -14.44
C ALA A 153 -19.39 -16.00 -14.65
N ALA A 154 -19.07 -15.18 -15.67
CA ALA A 154 -17.72 -14.72 -15.93
C ALA A 154 -17.19 -13.84 -14.78
N THR A 155 -18.03 -12.95 -14.24
CA THR A 155 -17.66 -12.08 -13.11
C THR A 155 -17.39 -12.90 -11.84
N GLU A 156 -18.22 -13.91 -11.58
CA GLU A 156 -18.01 -14.83 -10.45
C GLU A 156 -16.71 -15.64 -10.60
N ALA A 157 -16.45 -16.19 -11.79
CA ALA A 157 -15.21 -16.91 -12.07
C ALA A 157 -13.96 -16.00 -11.90
N ALA A 158 -14.07 -14.74 -12.30
CA ALA A 158 -13.03 -13.74 -12.08
C ALA A 158 -12.82 -13.44 -10.58
N LEU A 159 -13.89 -13.32 -9.81
CA LEU A 159 -13.83 -13.14 -8.36
C LEU A 159 -13.18 -14.35 -7.67
N GLU A 160 -13.55 -15.58 -8.06
CA GLU A 160 -12.94 -16.80 -7.53
C GLU A 160 -11.45 -16.88 -7.83
N THR A 161 -11.05 -16.55 -9.06
CA THR A 161 -9.66 -16.57 -9.48
C THR A 161 -8.83 -15.57 -8.69
N ALA A 162 -9.34 -14.35 -8.50
CA ALA A 162 -8.70 -13.34 -7.67
C ALA A 162 -8.62 -13.76 -6.20
N ALA A 163 -9.68 -14.36 -5.64
CA ALA A 163 -9.66 -14.88 -4.28
C ALA A 163 -8.62 -16.01 -4.09
N ARG A 164 -8.46 -16.90 -5.07
CA ARG A 164 -7.39 -17.93 -5.04
C ARG A 164 -6.00 -17.29 -5.09
N ALA A 165 -5.82 -16.25 -5.91
CA ALA A 165 -4.56 -15.51 -5.98
C ALA A 165 -4.23 -14.80 -4.66
N ASP A 166 -5.20 -14.12 -4.05
CA ASP A 166 -5.06 -13.48 -2.73
C ASP A 166 -4.72 -14.51 -1.64
N ARG A 167 -5.40 -15.67 -1.66
CA ARG A 167 -5.09 -16.80 -0.76
C ARG A 167 -3.65 -17.27 -0.90
N ARG A 168 -3.19 -17.44 -2.15
CA ARG A 168 -1.83 -17.90 -2.43
C ARG A 168 -0.79 -16.87 -1.95
N ARG A 169 -1.01 -15.58 -2.21
CA ARG A 169 -0.13 -14.50 -1.72
C ARG A 169 -0.06 -14.49 -0.20
N ARG A 170 -1.20 -14.66 0.47
CA ARG A 170 -1.27 -14.77 1.93
C ARG A 170 -0.46 -15.95 2.45
N LEU A 171 -0.65 -17.14 1.87
CA LEU A 171 0.07 -18.34 2.27
C LEU A 171 1.58 -18.20 2.07
N VAL A 172 2.01 -17.72 0.91
CA VAL A 172 3.43 -17.51 0.60
C VAL A 172 4.03 -16.47 1.56
N GLY A 173 3.37 -15.32 1.75
CA GLY A 173 3.81 -14.29 2.69
C GLY A 173 3.92 -14.82 4.13
N GLY A 174 2.97 -15.64 4.54
CA GLY A 174 2.95 -16.33 5.82
C GLY A 174 4.07 -17.33 6.03
N ILE A 175 4.33 -18.19 5.04
CA ILE A 175 5.43 -19.16 5.08
C ILE A 175 6.76 -18.44 5.20
N PHE A 176 6.99 -17.40 4.39
CA PHE A 176 8.21 -16.59 4.49
C PHE A 176 8.31 -15.83 5.82
N GLY A 177 7.18 -15.37 6.38
CA GLY A 177 7.12 -14.80 7.72
C GLY A 177 7.56 -15.79 8.80
N PHE A 178 7.00 -16.99 8.76
CA PHE A 178 7.34 -18.07 9.69
C PHE A 178 8.82 -18.45 9.60
N LEU A 179 9.36 -18.61 8.38
CA LEU A 179 10.79 -18.88 8.17
C LEU A 179 11.68 -17.78 8.76
N ASN A 180 11.31 -16.50 8.57
CA ASN A 180 12.04 -15.39 9.17
C ASN A 180 11.94 -15.38 10.70
N PHE A 181 10.78 -15.72 11.26
CA PHE A 181 10.61 -15.85 12.71
C PHE A 181 11.51 -16.95 13.28
N VAL A 182 11.57 -18.11 12.63
CA VAL A 182 12.48 -19.21 13.02
C VAL A 182 13.94 -18.77 12.90
N ALA A 183 14.31 -18.11 11.80
CA ALA A 183 15.67 -17.58 11.61
C ALA A 183 16.06 -16.57 12.70
N ALA A 184 15.12 -15.69 13.11
CA ALA A 184 15.33 -14.77 14.21
C ALA A 184 15.59 -15.52 15.53
N GLY A 185 14.82 -16.57 15.83
CA GLY A 185 15.05 -17.41 17.02
C GLY A 185 16.44 -18.08 17.01
N VAL A 186 16.91 -18.55 15.86
CA VAL A 186 18.26 -19.10 15.70
C VAL A 186 19.31 -18.02 15.94
N LEU A 187 19.15 -16.82 15.36
CA LEU A 187 20.06 -15.69 15.56
C LEU A 187 20.12 -15.25 17.04
N ILE A 188 18.98 -15.14 17.73
CA ILE A 188 18.93 -14.84 19.17
C ILE A 188 19.71 -15.89 19.96
N THR A 189 19.54 -17.16 19.62
CA THR A 189 20.25 -18.27 20.29
C THR A 189 21.76 -18.20 20.07
N LEU A 190 22.21 -17.84 18.85
CA LEU A 190 23.62 -17.68 18.52
C LEU A 190 24.25 -16.45 19.20
N VAL A 191 23.51 -15.35 19.31
CA VAL A 191 23.93 -14.15 20.06
C VAL A 191 24.02 -14.44 21.55
N ALA A 192 23.04 -15.16 22.12
CA ALA A 192 23.07 -15.58 23.51
C ALA A 192 24.20 -16.57 23.85
N ARG A 193 24.78 -17.23 22.84
CA ARG A 193 25.95 -18.12 22.95
C ARG A 193 27.29 -17.41 22.71
N ASP A 194 27.32 -16.07 22.67
CA ASP A 194 28.52 -15.24 22.44
C ASP A 194 29.25 -15.51 21.10
N SER A 195 28.60 -16.17 20.14
CA SER A 195 29.18 -16.42 18.81
C SER A 195 29.06 -15.23 17.84
N LEU A 196 28.36 -14.16 18.25
CA LEU A 196 28.08 -12.95 17.47
C LEU A 196 28.22 -11.71 18.37
N ASP A 197 28.70 -10.62 17.79
CA ASP A 197 28.83 -9.34 18.49
C ASP A 197 27.46 -8.84 18.99
N SER A 198 27.34 -8.61 20.31
CA SER A 198 26.05 -8.51 21.01
C SER A 198 25.16 -7.36 20.50
N ARG A 199 25.74 -6.24 20.05
CA ARG A 199 24.99 -5.06 19.58
C ARG A 199 24.45 -5.22 18.15
N VAL A 200 25.23 -5.83 17.27
CA VAL A 200 24.85 -6.03 15.86
C VAL A 200 23.93 -7.26 15.73
N GLY A 201 24.22 -8.32 16.49
CA GLY A 201 23.41 -9.53 16.48
C GLY A 201 22.00 -9.31 17.04
N THR A 202 21.85 -8.54 18.13
CA THR A 202 20.53 -8.23 18.71
C THR A 202 19.66 -7.36 17.79
N SER A 203 20.24 -6.39 17.09
CA SER A 203 19.48 -5.52 16.18
C SER A 203 18.98 -6.26 14.96
N ILE A 204 19.83 -7.10 14.33
CA ILE A 204 19.45 -7.97 13.22
C ILE A 204 18.39 -8.98 13.66
N ALA A 205 18.56 -9.60 14.82
CA ALA A 205 17.61 -10.57 15.33
C ALA A 205 16.23 -9.95 15.64
N THR A 206 16.20 -8.75 16.24
CA THR A 206 14.96 -8.01 16.51
C THR A 206 14.26 -7.63 15.22
N GLY A 207 15.00 -7.13 14.23
CA GLY A 207 14.48 -6.82 12.90
C GLY A 207 13.85 -8.01 12.19
N THR A 208 14.57 -9.12 12.18
CA THR A 208 14.13 -10.39 11.58
C THR A 208 12.88 -10.91 12.31
N ALA A 209 12.82 -10.77 13.63
CA ALA A 209 11.66 -11.17 14.43
C ALA A 209 10.41 -10.32 14.09
N VAL A 210 10.55 -8.99 14.00
CA VAL A 210 9.44 -8.10 13.62
C VAL A 210 8.93 -8.43 12.22
N VAL A 211 9.84 -8.60 11.26
CA VAL A 211 9.50 -9.04 9.89
C VAL A 211 8.80 -10.40 9.89
N GLY A 212 9.25 -11.32 10.75
CA GLY A 212 8.66 -12.64 10.90
C GLY A 212 7.23 -12.58 11.45
N VAL A 213 7.03 -11.81 12.53
CA VAL A 213 5.70 -11.59 13.14
C VAL A 213 4.75 -10.96 12.13
N LEU A 214 5.18 -9.92 11.41
CA LEU A 214 4.35 -9.28 10.36
C LEU A 214 3.97 -10.26 9.23
N GLY A 215 4.86 -11.18 8.87
CA GLY A 215 4.55 -12.20 7.88
C GLY A 215 3.55 -13.24 8.42
N VAL A 216 3.70 -13.68 9.68
CA VAL A 216 2.76 -14.62 10.31
C VAL A 216 1.38 -13.98 10.51
N THR A 217 1.30 -12.71 10.95
CA THR A 217 0.02 -12.01 11.10
C THR A 217 -0.71 -11.86 9.77
N ALA A 218 0.01 -11.74 8.65
CA ALA A 218 -0.62 -11.72 7.32
C ALA A 218 -1.46 -12.99 7.05
N LEU A 219 -1.14 -14.15 7.65
CA LEU A 219 -1.95 -15.38 7.52
C LEU A 219 -3.37 -15.24 8.08
N ALA A 220 -3.56 -14.38 9.08
CA ALA A 220 -4.86 -14.16 9.70
C ALA A 220 -5.73 -13.17 8.90
N ILE A 221 -5.13 -12.38 8.01
CA ILE A 221 -5.83 -11.31 7.29
C ILE A 221 -6.24 -11.79 5.91
N ARG A 222 -7.55 -11.95 5.68
CA ARG A 222 -8.12 -12.20 4.35
C ARG A 222 -7.94 -10.98 3.45
N GLY A 223 -7.58 -11.22 2.19
CA GLY A 223 -7.55 -10.19 1.15
C GLY A 223 -8.96 -9.71 0.77
N PRO A 224 -9.07 -8.57 0.07
CA PRO A 224 -10.36 -8.00 -0.32
C PRO A 224 -11.20 -8.94 -1.18
N SER A 225 -10.59 -9.67 -2.13
CA SER A 225 -11.30 -10.62 -2.98
C SER A 225 -11.73 -11.88 -2.22
N GLU A 226 -10.93 -12.34 -1.26
CA GLU A 226 -11.29 -13.48 -0.40
C GLU A 226 -12.46 -13.14 0.52
N ARG A 227 -12.50 -11.92 1.08
CA ARG A 227 -13.61 -11.45 1.90
C ARG A 227 -14.89 -11.36 1.09
N ALA A 228 -14.82 -10.74 -0.09
CA ALA A 228 -15.96 -10.64 -1.00
C ALA A 228 -16.50 -12.00 -1.45
N LEU A 229 -15.63 -12.96 -1.75
CA LEU A 229 -16.07 -14.31 -2.10
C LEU A 229 -16.71 -15.05 -0.92
N ALA A 230 -16.19 -14.84 0.30
CA ALA A 230 -16.77 -15.42 1.51
C ALA A 230 -18.17 -14.83 1.78
N GLU A 231 -18.30 -13.50 1.67
CA GLU A 231 -19.56 -12.78 1.81
C GLU A 231 -20.59 -13.21 0.77
N TYR A 232 -20.20 -13.30 -0.51
CA TYR A 232 -21.05 -13.76 -1.61
C TYR A 232 -21.57 -15.19 -1.39
N ARG A 233 -20.73 -16.06 -0.82
CA ARG A 233 -21.08 -17.46 -0.53
C ARG A 233 -21.82 -17.66 0.81
N GLY A 234 -21.99 -16.60 1.61
CA GLY A 234 -22.61 -16.67 2.94
C GLY A 234 -21.79 -17.47 3.96
N ARG A 235 -20.46 -17.34 3.94
CA ARG A 235 -19.52 -18.00 4.89
C ARG A 235 -18.59 -17.00 5.56
#